data_AF-E6XBB1-F1
#
_entry.id   AF-E6XBB1-F1
#
_cell.length_a   1.000
_cell.length_b   1.000
_cell.length_c   1.000
_cell.angle_alpha   90.00
_cell.angle_beta   90.00
_cell.angle_gamma   90.00
#
_symmetry.space_group_name_H-M   'P 1'
#
loop_
_entity.id
_entity.type
_entity.pdbx_description
1 polymer ?
#
loop_
_entity_poly.entity_id
_entity_poly.type
_entity_poly.pdbx_seq_one_letter_code
_entity_poly.pdbx_strand_id
1 'polypeptide(L)'
;MKKFISSLILLTGISVTSCGQEKYDFAEITQKSDINTFLNKIQKENEEVKIDTVYSFNELTIEGMHYAGTPIMKALVTDNYMILTTDTINYSGRKILETVEAKYGLSPISDGYSNDIEFDWKQETQDIKLVVKLKNGKHLAAMGDKDNAELTISYKTLYNLPIANLHKEIKTYPNAPKYILKIKEQDCDYDIIVNGIKIPNAILYSEIFLNEYITNEKSSLEFIIKPNTQNENSSQGRFNDDAHFSAVLYDFDTEEIYAEINNLKLSGTTPVNFSNTYDLVLPFYPKAWTDGVDLRKDKNLVSKINALYTKIGKAVLANNEQAINDLFYESDLESQQIAFDTDFETARENWEEYVSWSYNSYKYTIAKDIEIQFYDGGKLVYVYPEDKEAMLILTGKKYSKKLNYFLYQPKGTSELKVIRQ
;
A
#
# COMPACT_ATOMS: atom_id res chain seq x y z
N MET A 1 -2.29 32.29 -69.72
CA MET A 1 -1.11 32.58 -68.89
C MET A 1 -0.27 31.31 -68.80
N LYS A 2 0.93 31.37 -69.39
CA LYS A 2 1.92 30.29 -69.43
C LYS A 2 3.01 30.59 -68.38
N LYS A 3 3.44 29.53 -67.69
CA LYS A 3 4.70 29.35 -66.94
C LYS A 3 4.94 30.24 -65.71
N PHE A 4 5.08 29.60 -64.55
CA PHE A 4 6.36 29.59 -63.83
C PHE A 4 6.55 28.22 -63.14
N ILE A 5 7.75 27.68 -63.32
CA ILE A 5 8.30 26.44 -62.76
C ILE A 5 9.16 26.83 -61.54
N SER A 6 9.47 25.85 -60.69
CA SER A 6 10.59 25.80 -59.72
C SER A 6 10.22 26.31 -58.31
N SER A 7 10.51 25.63 -57.20
CA SER A 7 11.48 24.56 -56.95
C SER A 7 10.96 23.57 -55.92
N LEU A 8 11.06 22.29 -56.29
CA LEU A 8 11.19 21.15 -55.40
C LEU A 8 12.56 21.28 -54.71
N ILE A 9 12.60 21.65 -53.43
CA ILE A 9 13.80 21.44 -52.61
C ILE A 9 13.72 20.01 -52.08
N LEU A 10 14.40 19.13 -52.81
CA LEU A 10 14.78 17.81 -52.39
C LEU A 10 15.82 17.97 -51.27
N LEU A 11 15.38 18.08 -50.02
CA LEU A 11 16.25 17.84 -48.88
C LEU A 11 16.24 16.34 -48.63
N THR A 12 17.14 15.66 -49.35
CA THR A 12 17.66 14.35 -48.99
C THR A 12 18.32 14.44 -47.62
N GLY A 13 17.50 14.37 -46.58
CA GLY A 13 17.93 13.88 -45.28
C GLY A 13 18.24 12.41 -45.48
N ILE A 14 19.51 12.06 -45.32
CA ILE A 14 20.00 10.70 -45.33
C ILE A 14 19.27 9.98 -44.19
N SER A 15 18.17 9.30 -44.51
CA SER A 15 17.59 8.27 -43.66
C SER A 15 18.64 7.18 -43.57
N VAL A 16 19.35 7.13 -42.45
CA VAL A 16 20.16 5.98 -42.10
C VAL A 16 19.18 4.80 -42.08
N THR A 17 19.39 3.91 -43.03
CA THR A 17 18.64 2.68 -43.21
C THR A 17 18.72 1.83 -41.95
N SER A 18 17.63 1.79 -41.18
CA SER A 18 17.19 0.57 -40.51
C SER A 18 15.71 0.35 -40.84
N CYS A 19 15.40 0.17 -42.13
CA CYS A 19 14.17 -0.54 -42.51
C CYS A 19 14.33 -2.03 -42.18
N GLY A 20 14.55 -2.36 -40.91
CA GLY A 20 14.05 -3.62 -40.38
C GLY A 20 12.55 -3.40 -40.23
N GLN A 21 11.71 -4.25 -40.83
CA GLN A 21 10.27 -4.15 -40.63
C GLN A 21 9.99 -4.18 -39.12
N GLU A 22 9.30 -3.16 -38.60
CA GLU A 22 8.67 -3.19 -37.28
C GLU A 22 7.86 -4.50 -37.18
N LYS A 23 8.33 -5.43 -36.34
CA LYS A 23 7.86 -6.83 -36.34
C LYS A 23 7.43 -7.29 -34.96
N TYR A 24 8.08 -6.79 -33.91
CA TYR A 24 7.82 -7.16 -32.52
C TYR A 24 7.53 -5.91 -31.70
N ASP A 25 6.24 -5.57 -31.56
CA ASP A 25 5.81 -4.41 -30.78
C ASP A 25 5.65 -4.77 -29.31
N PHE A 26 6.56 -4.27 -28.47
CA PHE A 26 6.53 -4.48 -27.03
C PHE A 26 5.34 -3.76 -26.35
N ALA A 27 4.64 -2.86 -27.05
CA ALA A 27 3.40 -2.27 -26.55
C ALA A 27 2.21 -3.26 -26.58
N GLU A 28 2.32 -4.40 -27.27
CA GLU A 28 1.32 -5.48 -27.26
C GLU A 28 1.29 -6.25 -25.93
N ILE A 29 2.34 -6.14 -25.10
CA ILE A 29 2.41 -6.80 -23.79
C ILE A 29 1.73 -5.90 -22.76
N THR A 30 0.47 -6.23 -22.46
CA THR A 30 -0.37 -5.46 -21.53
C THR A 30 -0.61 -6.20 -20.21
N GLN A 31 -0.36 -7.51 -20.17
CA GLN A 31 -0.57 -8.37 -19.02
C GLN A 31 0.38 -9.58 -19.03
N LYS A 32 0.52 -10.25 -17.89
CA LYS A 32 1.43 -11.41 -17.72
C LYS A 32 1.21 -12.52 -18.74
N SER A 33 -0.03 -12.78 -19.15
CA SER A 33 -0.36 -13.80 -20.15
C SER A 33 0.16 -13.48 -21.55
N ASP A 34 0.36 -12.20 -21.87
CA ASP A 34 0.81 -11.76 -23.18
C ASP A 34 2.30 -12.07 -23.38
N ILE A 35 3.07 -12.10 -22.29
CA ILE A 35 4.52 -12.33 -22.29
C ILE A 35 4.84 -13.67 -22.96
N ASN A 36 4.22 -14.76 -22.53
CA ASN A 36 4.48 -16.08 -23.11
C ASN A 36 4.06 -16.14 -24.59
N THR A 37 2.95 -15.50 -24.94
CA THR A 37 2.48 -15.43 -26.33
C THR A 37 3.48 -14.69 -27.21
N PHE A 38 3.95 -13.54 -26.74
CA PHE A 38 4.92 -12.69 -27.41
C PHE A 38 6.28 -13.38 -27.56
N LEU A 39 6.79 -13.96 -26.48
CA LEU A 39 8.06 -14.70 -26.47
C LEU A 39 7.99 -15.94 -27.37
N ASN A 40 6.87 -16.67 -27.39
CA ASN A 40 6.68 -17.81 -28.29
C ASN A 40 6.65 -17.39 -29.77
N LYS A 41 6.04 -16.24 -30.09
CA LYS A 41 6.08 -15.65 -31.44
C LYS A 41 7.53 -15.39 -31.86
N ILE A 42 8.30 -14.73 -30.99
CA ILE A 42 9.72 -14.45 -31.24
C ILE A 42 10.52 -15.76 -31.40
N GLN A 43 10.35 -16.72 -30.50
CA GLN A 43 11.08 -18.00 -30.54
C GLN A 43 10.78 -18.79 -31.82
N LYS A 44 9.53 -18.76 -32.29
CA LYS A 44 9.09 -19.44 -33.51
C LYS A 44 9.67 -18.80 -34.78
N GLU A 45 9.85 -17.48 -34.77
CA GLU A 45 10.29 -16.73 -35.93
C GLU A 45 11.81 -16.50 -35.98
N ASN A 46 12.53 -16.81 -34.89
CA ASN A 46 13.98 -16.70 -34.76
C ASN A 46 14.49 -17.95 -34.02
N GLU A 47 14.56 -19.09 -34.71
CA GLU A 47 14.86 -20.41 -34.13
C GLU A 47 16.23 -20.46 -33.41
N GLU A 48 17.14 -19.57 -33.79
CA GLU A 48 18.46 -19.40 -33.20
C GLU A 48 18.47 -18.67 -31.85
N VAL A 49 17.42 -17.90 -31.53
CA VAL A 49 17.29 -17.22 -30.25
C VAL A 49 16.83 -18.25 -29.23
N LYS A 50 17.62 -18.48 -28.19
CA LYS A 50 17.19 -19.34 -27.07
C LYS A 50 16.39 -18.50 -26.08
N ILE A 51 15.08 -18.61 -26.12
CA ILE A 51 14.17 -18.05 -25.12
C ILE A 51 13.92 -19.12 -24.08
N ASP A 52 14.29 -18.81 -22.84
CA ASP A 52 13.99 -19.67 -21.72
C ASP A 52 12.57 -19.33 -21.21
N THR A 53 11.63 -20.20 -21.55
CA THR A 53 10.22 -20.05 -21.12
C THR A 53 9.99 -20.60 -19.71
N VAL A 54 11.02 -21.21 -19.09
CA VAL A 54 10.97 -21.76 -17.72
C VAL A 54 11.47 -20.74 -16.70
N TYR A 55 12.43 -19.88 -17.09
CA TYR A 55 12.94 -18.79 -16.24
C TYR A 55 12.29 -17.45 -16.56
N SER A 56 12.00 -16.68 -15.52
CA SER A 56 11.37 -15.35 -15.57
C SER A 56 12.29 -14.24 -16.09
N PHE A 57 13.24 -14.56 -16.98
CA PHE A 57 14.28 -13.64 -17.43
C PHE A 57 14.74 -13.97 -18.85
N ASN A 58 14.34 -13.13 -19.81
CA ASN A 58 14.69 -13.27 -21.22
C ASN A 58 15.36 -12.00 -21.73
N GLU A 59 16.60 -12.11 -22.17
CA GLU A 59 17.34 -11.01 -22.80
C GLU A 59 17.29 -11.16 -24.32
N LEU A 60 16.73 -10.17 -25.02
CA LEU A 60 16.46 -10.18 -26.45
C LEU A 60 17.27 -9.09 -27.16
N THR A 61 17.86 -9.43 -28.29
CA THR A 61 18.57 -8.51 -29.20
C THR A 61 18.28 -8.98 -30.63
N ILE A 62 17.10 -8.63 -31.14
CA ILE A 62 16.54 -9.14 -32.40
C ILE A 62 16.17 -7.96 -33.30
N GLU A 63 16.33 -8.14 -34.61
CA GLU A 63 15.96 -7.10 -35.59
C GLU A 63 14.43 -6.89 -35.64
N GLY A 64 13.99 -5.63 -35.81
CA GLY A 64 12.57 -5.29 -35.92
C GLY A 64 11.82 -5.18 -34.60
N MET A 65 12.53 -5.19 -33.46
CA MET A 65 11.93 -4.88 -32.16
C MET A 65 11.62 -3.38 -32.04
N HIS A 66 10.44 -3.05 -31.52
CA HIS A 66 10.03 -1.66 -31.24
C HIS A 66 9.03 -1.59 -30.08
N TYR A 67 8.79 -0.39 -29.55
CA TYR A 67 7.68 -0.10 -28.65
C TYR A 67 6.85 1.03 -29.25
N ALA A 68 5.61 0.76 -29.65
CA ALA A 68 4.70 1.73 -30.26
C ALA A 68 5.36 2.53 -31.41
N GLY A 69 5.97 1.82 -32.37
CA GLY A 69 6.70 2.40 -33.50
C GLY A 69 8.09 3.00 -33.18
N THR A 70 8.58 2.86 -31.95
CA THR A 70 9.93 3.33 -31.56
C THR A 70 10.93 2.18 -31.53
N PRO A 71 11.98 2.16 -32.38
CA PRO A 71 12.95 1.07 -32.42
C PRO A 71 13.64 0.81 -31.08
N ILE A 72 13.84 -0.46 -30.74
CA ILE A 72 14.58 -0.87 -29.55
C ILE A 72 15.76 -1.78 -29.94
N MET A 73 16.91 -1.53 -29.33
CA MET A 73 18.16 -2.28 -29.52
C MET A 73 18.21 -3.55 -28.69
N LYS A 74 17.75 -3.49 -27.44
CA LYS A 74 17.79 -4.62 -26.49
C LYS A 74 16.56 -4.59 -25.60
N ALA A 75 15.98 -5.75 -25.30
CA ALA A 75 14.92 -5.87 -24.33
C ALA A 75 15.28 -6.91 -23.27
N LEU A 76 15.05 -6.60 -22.00
CA LEU A 76 15.01 -7.57 -20.93
C LEU A 76 13.56 -7.78 -20.54
N VAL A 77 13.08 -9.02 -20.59
CA VAL A 77 11.70 -9.38 -20.29
C VAL A 77 11.66 -10.29 -19.07
N THR A 78 10.84 -9.92 -18.09
CA THR A 78 10.55 -10.75 -16.91
C THR A 78 9.06 -10.97 -16.77
N ASP A 79 8.65 -11.83 -15.83
CA ASP A 79 7.24 -12.05 -15.48
C ASP A 79 6.47 -10.77 -15.10
N ASN A 80 7.18 -9.76 -14.60
CA ASN A 80 6.57 -8.62 -13.91
C ASN A 80 6.98 -7.25 -14.48
N TYR A 81 8.02 -7.18 -15.32
CA TYR A 81 8.50 -5.92 -15.93
C TYR A 81 9.36 -6.18 -17.18
N MET A 82 9.53 -5.14 -18.01
CA MET A 82 10.49 -5.12 -19.12
C MET A 82 11.47 -3.95 -19.00
N ILE A 83 12.71 -4.14 -19.45
CA ILE A 83 13.69 -3.06 -19.60
C ILE A 83 14.04 -2.95 -21.07
N LEU A 84 13.75 -1.81 -21.70
CA LEU A 84 13.97 -1.59 -23.13
C LEU A 84 15.14 -0.60 -23.34
N THR A 85 16.12 -0.98 -24.14
CA THR A 85 17.27 -0.15 -24.52
C THR A 85 17.13 0.26 -25.98
N THR A 86 17.37 1.54 -26.33
CA THR A 86 17.26 2.07 -27.70
C THR A 86 18.61 2.57 -28.22
N ASP A 87 18.73 2.81 -29.53
CA ASP A 87 19.96 3.23 -30.22
C ASP A 87 20.15 4.76 -30.28
N THR A 88 19.06 5.52 -30.36
CA THR A 88 19.04 7.00 -30.39
C THR A 88 18.15 7.55 -29.26
N ILE A 89 18.69 7.47 -28.06
CA ILE A 89 18.01 7.68 -26.77
C ILE A 89 17.21 9.00 -26.68
N ASN A 90 17.65 10.10 -27.28
CA ASN A 90 16.87 11.35 -27.26
C ASN A 90 15.62 11.32 -28.11
N TYR A 91 15.72 10.73 -29.29
CA TYR A 91 14.58 10.61 -30.19
C TYR A 91 13.58 9.62 -29.60
N SER A 92 14.07 8.44 -29.20
CA SER A 92 13.23 7.37 -28.66
C SER A 92 12.66 7.70 -27.29
N GLY A 93 13.46 8.27 -26.38
CA GLY A 93 12.98 8.73 -25.07
C GLY A 93 11.92 9.82 -25.19
N ARG A 94 12.13 10.82 -26.06
CA ARG A 94 11.12 11.85 -26.32
C ARG A 94 9.87 11.28 -26.97
N LYS A 95 10.00 10.34 -27.91
CA LYS A 95 8.85 9.70 -28.58
C LYS A 95 8.03 8.81 -27.66
N ILE A 96 8.70 8.07 -26.77
CA ILE A 96 8.03 7.28 -25.73
C ILE A 96 7.33 8.20 -24.75
N LEU A 97 7.99 9.27 -24.28
CA LEU A 97 7.36 10.30 -23.44
C LEU A 97 6.15 10.92 -24.13
N GLU A 98 6.28 11.38 -25.38
CA GLU A 98 5.17 11.93 -26.19
C GLU A 98 4.01 10.94 -26.28
N THR A 99 4.29 9.64 -26.45
CA THR A 99 3.26 8.58 -26.56
C THR A 99 2.57 8.31 -25.22
N VAL A 100 3.34 8.21 -24.13
CA VAL A 100 2.84 7.99 -22.77
C VAL A 100 2.03 9.21 -22.31
N GLU A 101 2.55 10.42 -22.49
CA GLU A 101 1.84 11.67 -22.19
C GLU A 101 0.55 11.84 -23.01
N ALA A 102 0.58 11.54 -24.31
CA ALA A 102 -0.62 11.59 -25.15
C ALA A 102 -1.68 10.59 -24.71
N LYS A 103 -1.28 9.44 -24.14
CA LYS A 103 -2.19 8.37 -23.71
C LYS A 103 -2.69 8.57 -22.27
N TYR A 104 -1.88 9.08 -21.36
CA TYR A 104 -2.16 9.09 -19.92
C TYR A 104 -2.11 10.49 -19.26
N GLY A 105 -1.74 11.54 -19.99
CA GLY A 105 -1.60 12.90 -19.47
C GLY A 105 -0.19 13.22 -18.96
N LEU A 106 0.02 14.46 -18.48
CA LEU A 106 1.33 14.93 -18.03
C LEU A 106 1.62 14.44 -16.60
N SER A 107 2.74 13.72 -16.42
CA SER A 107 3.29 13.43 -15.09
C SER A 107 4.25 14.55 -14.69
N PRO A 108 4.29 14.98 -13.41
CA PRO A 108 5.38 15.80 -12.91
C PRO A 108 6.71 15.04 -13.01
N ILE A 109 7.78 15.76 -13.28
CA ILE A 109 9.16 15.25 -13.19
C ILE A 109 9.53 15.19 -11.72
N SER A 110 9.95 14.02 -11.21
CA SER A 110 10.55 13.95 -9.88
C SER A 110 12.07 14.08 -10.00
N ASP A 111 12.65 15.06 -9.31
CA ASP A 111 14.09 15.22 -9.21
C ASP A 111 14.63 14.19 -8.22
N GLY A 112 15.36 13.19 -8.72
CA GLY A 112 16.09 12.23 -7.89
C GLY A 112 17.45 12.78 -7.43
N TYR A 113 17.97 12.26 -6.32
CA TYR A 113 19.36 12.51 -5.88
C TYR A 113 20.41 11.81 -6.78
N SER A 114 19.97 10.99 -7.73
CA SER A 114 20.78 10.36 -8.78
C SER A 114 20.64 11.11 -10.11
N ASN A 115 21.51 10.84 -11.09
CA ASN A 115 21.38 11.34 -12.47
C ASN A 115 20.19 10.70 -13.23
N ASP A 116 19.13 10.32 -12.51
CA ASP A 116 17.98 9.62 -13.03
C ASP A 116 16.80 10.60 -13.07
N ILE A 117 16.09 10.63 -14.19
CA ILE A 117 14.82 11.35 -14.31
C ILE A 117 13.72 10.30 -14.22
N GLU A 118 12.83 10.44 -13.25
CA GLU A 118 11.70 9.54 -13.08
C GLU A 118 10.39 10.24 -13.41
N PHE A 119 9.55 9.53 -14.17
CA PHE A 119 8.16 9.90 -14.42
C PHE A 119 7.28 8.73 -13.97
N ASP A 120 6.20 9.04 -13.26
CA ASP A 120 5.33 8.03 -12.67
C ASP A 120 3.87 8.35 -13.02
N TRP A 121 3.29 7.52 -13.90
CA TRP A 121 1.88 7.58 -14.24
C TRP A 121 1.16 6.46 -13.52
N LYS A 122 0.50 6.83 -12.43
CA LYS A 122 -0.31 5.90 -11.65
C LYS A 122 -1.72 5.86 -12.22
N GLN A 123 -2.14 4.68 -12.67
CA GLN A 123 -3.47 4.45 -13.24
C GLN A 123 -4.15 3.26 -12.56
N GLU A 124 -5.47 3.31 -12.52
CA GLU A 124 -6.31 2.29 -11.90
C GLU A 124 -6.16 0.88 -12.48
N THR A 125 -5.57 0.73 -13.67
CA THR A 125 -5.29 -0.57 -14.28
C THR A 125 -3.80 -0.92 -14.36
N GLN A 126 -2.90 0.06 -14.27
CA GLN A 126 -1.46 -0.15 -14.43
C GLN A 126 -0.69 1.06 -13.92
N ASP A 127 0.49 0.85 -13.35
CA ASP A 127 1.40 1.96 -13.03
C ASP A 127 2.53 1.95 -14.04
N ILE A 128 2.69 3.01 -14.81
CA ILE A 128 3.80 3.15 -15.77
C ILE A 128 4.84 4.04 -15.13
N LYS A 129 5.97 3.45 -14.73
CA LYS A 129 7.15 4.19 -14.30
C LYS A 129 8.17 4.21 -15.42
N LEU A 130 8.54 5.41 -15.85
CA LEU A 130 9.65 5.64 -16.77
C LEU A 130 10.85 6.17 -15.98
N VAL A 131 11.93 5.39 -15.90
CA VAL A 131 13.20 5.86 -15.35
C VAL A 131 14.19 6.05 -16.49
N VAL A 132 14.69 7.27 -16.63
CA VAL A 132 15.76 7.61 -17.57
C VAL A 132 17.04 7.82 -16.78
N LYS A 133 17.96 6.86 -16.77
CA LYS A 133 19.28 7.01 -16.12
C LYS A 133 20.28 7.63 -17.08
N LEU A 134 20.76 8.81 -16.77
CA LEU A 134 21.60 9.60 -17.66
C LEU A 134 23.07 9.25 -17.40
N LYS A 135 23.76 8.64 -18.37
CA LYS A 135 25.22 8.48 -18.26
C LYS A 135 25.86 9.85 -18.49
N ASN A 136 26.62 10.33 -17.50
CA ASN A 136 27.27 11.65 -17.42
C ASN A 136 26.43 12.81 -16.85
N GLY A 137 25.23 12.56 -16.29
CA GLY A 137 24.52 13.53 -15.45
C GLY A 137 23.99 14.80 -16.11
N LYS A 138 23.79 14.80 -17.43
CA LYS A 138 23.15 15.92 -18.15
C LYS A 138 21.62 15.78 -18.14
N HIS A 139 20.87 16.86 -17.92
CA HIS A 139 19.41 16.88 -18.08
C HIS A 139 18.96 16.44 -19.48
N LEU A 140 17.79 15.80 -19.57
CA LEU A 140 17.21 15.27 -20.82
C LEU A 140 17.15 16.32 -21.95
N ALA A 141 16.76 17.55 -21.63
CA ALA A 141 16.67 18.65 -22.59
C ALA A 141 18.04 19.09 -23.16
N ALA A 142 19.15 18.71 -22.52
CA ALA A 142 20.51 19.08 -22.90
C ALA A 142 21.28 17.91 -23.55
N MET A 143 20.63 16.77 -23.76
CA MET A 143 21.24 15.63 -24.43
C MET A 143 21.31 15.90 -25.95
N GLY A 144 22.39 15.45 -26.60
CA GLY A 144 22.47 15.34 -28.05
C GLY A 144 22.30 13.89 -28.54
N ASP A 145 22.11 13.68 -29.84
CA ASP A 145 21.81 12.37 -30.47
C ASP A 145 22.87 11.26 -30.25
N LYS A 146 23.91 11.53 -29.47
CA LYS A 146 25.04 10.65 -29.16
C LYS A 146 25.28 10.44 -27.66
N ASP A 147 24.49 11.05 -26.79
CA ASP A 147 24.58 10.86 -25.34
C ASP A 147 23.86 9.54 -24.93
N ASN A 148 24.39 8.83 -23.93
CA ASN A 148 23.87 7.52 -23.50
C ASN A 148 22.91 7.66 -22.29
N ALA A 149 21.78 6.97 -22.28
CA ALA A 149 20.90 6.78 -21.13
C ALA A 149 20.32 5.36 -21.09
N GLU A 150 19.88 4.92 -19.91
CA GLU A 150 19.12 3.68 -19.72
C GLU A 150 17.65 4.05 -19.50
N LEU A 151 16.73 3.38 -20.21
CA LEU A 151 15.29 3.54 -20.03
C LEU A 151 14.71 2.31 -19.35
N THR A 152 14.09 2.50 -18.19
CA THR A 152 13.31 1.44 -17.53
C THR A 152 11.84 1.83 -17.64
N ILE A 153 11.04 0.99 -18.29
CA ILE A 153 9.58 1.12 -18.29
C ILE A 153 9.03 0.00 -17.40
N SER A 154 8.67 0.34 -16.17
CA SER A 154 7.92 -0.58 -15.32
C SER A 154 6.44 -0.36 -15.57
N TYR A 155 5.71 -1.40 -15.91
CA TYR A 155 4.24 -1.39 -15.89
C TYR A 155 3.79 -2.37 -14.80
N LYS A 156 3.05 -1.89 -13.79
CA LYS A 156 2.52 -2.77 -12.74
C LYS A 156 1.29 -3.56 -13.20
N THR A 157 1.15 -4.72 -12.58
CA THR A 157 0.13 -5.76 -12.79
C THR A 157 -1.30 -5.21 -12.85
N LEU A 158 -2.11 -5.74 -13.78
CA LEU A 158 -3.56 -5.61 -13.71
C LEU A 158 -4.08 -6.36 -12.49
N TYR A 159 -4.65 -5.65 -11.53
CA TYR A 159 -5.23 -6.27 -10.35
C TYR A 159 -6.66 -6.71 -10.65
N ASN A 160 -6.88 -8.03 -10.70
CA ASN A 160 -8.20 -8.62 -10.93
C ASN A 160 -8.90 -9.03 -9.63
N LEU A 161 -8.21 -8.94 -8.48
CA LEU A 161 -8.77 -9.35 -7.20
C LEU A 161 -9.62 -8.22 -6.60
N PRO A 162 -10.76 -8.56 -5.95
CA PRO A 162 -11.65 -7.57 -5.35
C PRO A 162 -10.95 -6.62 -4.37
N ILE A 163 -10.08 -7.15 -3.50
CA ILE A 163 -9.40 -6.36 -2.47
C ILE A 163 -8.51 -5.25 -3.04
N ALA A 164 -7.85 -5.49 -4.19
CA ALA A 164 -7.04 -4.49 -4.88
C ALA A 164 -7.87 -3.46 -5.67
N ASN A 165 -9.19 -3.63 -5.71
CA ASN A 165 -10.15 -2.76 -6.40
C ASN A 165 -11.17 -2.14 -5.44
N LEU A 166 -10.91 -2.17 -4.12
CA LEU A 166 -11.87 -1.76 -3.10
C LEU A 166 -12.36 -0.32 -3.25
N HIS A 167 -11.52 0.59 -3.74
CA HIS A 167 -11.86 1.99 -3.99
C HIS A 167 -13.16 2.18 -4.81
N LYS A 168 -13.54 1.20 -5.65
CA LYS A 168 -14.79 1.22 -6.44
C LYS A 168 -16.04 0.95 -5.60
N GLU A 169 -15.88 0.24 -4.50
CA GLU A 169 -16.96 -0.16 -3.58
C GLU A 169 -17.14 0.86 -2.44
N ILE A 170 -16.16 1.75 -2.24
CA ILE A 170 -16.20 2.78 -1.21
C ILE A 170 -17.25 3.82 -1.55
N LYS A 171 -18.23 3.97 -0.64
CA LYS A 171 -19.27 4.98 -0.77
C LYS A 171 -18.74 6.33 -0.33
N THR A 172 -19.01 7.34 -1.14
CA THR A 172 -18.75 8.75 -0.82
C THR A 172 -19.96 9.36 -0.11
N TYR A 173 -19.72 10.23 0.86
CA TYR A 173 -20.76 10.95 1.59
C TYR A 173 -20.55 12.47 1.48
N PRO A 174 -21.62 13.28 1.48
CA PRO A 174 -21.48 14.75 1.51
C PRO A 174 -20.78 15.26 2.77
N ASN A 175 -20.93 14.54 3.89
CA ASN A 175 -20.20 14.75 5.13
C ASN A 175 -19.36 13.50 5.43
N ALA A 176 -18.05 13.66 5.47
CA ALA A 176 -17.07 12.59 5.60
C ALA A 176 -16.04 12.96 6.69
N PRO A 177 -16.47 13.11 7.96
CA PRO A 177 -15.65 13.71 9.00
C PRO A 177 -14.45 12.84 9.33
N LYS A 178 -13.28 13.45 9.44
CA LYS A 178 -12.02 12.76 9.77
C LYS A 178 -11.57 13.18 11.15
N TYR A 179 -12.01 12.46 12.16
CA TYR A 179 -11.68 12.78 13.54
C TYR A 179 -10.25 12.36 13.87
N ILE A 180 -9.42 13.35 14.18
CA ILE A 180 -8.02 13.16 14.57
C ILE A 180 -7.84 13.57 16.02
N LEU A 181 -7.20 12.70 16.78
CA LEU A 181 -6.69 12.99 18.11
C LEU A 181 -5.19 13.26 18.02
N LYS A 182 -4.78 14.48 18.33
CA LYS A 182 -3.38 14.88 18.40
C LYS A 182 -2.93 14.96 19.85
N ILE A 183 -1.87 14.24 20.19
CA ILE A 183 -1.32 14.22 21.55
C ILE A 183 0.08 14.82 21.57
N LYS A 184 0.36 15.53 22.67
CA LYS A 184 1.70 15.99 23.00
C LYS A 184 1.98 15.72 24.47
N GLU A 185 3.09 15.07 24.72
CA GLU A 185 3.51 14.58 26.02
C GLU A 185 4.97 14.95 26.30
N GLN A 186 5.30 15.09 27.58
CA GLN A 186 6.68 15.12 28.06
C GLN A 186 6.71 14.40 29.41
N ASP A 187 7.69 13.50 29.59
CA ASP A 187 7.96 12.78 30.83
C ASP A 187 6.72 12.09 31.48
N CYS A 188 5.76 11.66 30.66
CA CYS A 188 4.63 10.84 31.08
C CYS A 188 4.27 9.77 30.03
N ASP A 189 3.68 8.68 30.49
CA ASP A 189 3.04 7.67 29.66
C ASP A 189 1.51 7.92 29.63
N TYR A 190 0.82 7.41 28.62
CA TYR A 190 -0.65 7.51 28.54
C TYR A 190 -1.26 6.28 27.89
N ASP A 191 -2.49 5.94 28.30
CA ASP A 191 -3.37 5.05 27.56
C ASP A 191 -4.55 5.85 27.01
N ILE A 192 -4.99 5.51 25.80
CA ILE A 192 -6.19 6.06 25.16
C ILE A 192 -7.22 4.96 25.02
N ILE A 193 -8.45 5.26 25.42
CA ILE A 193 -9.56 4.32 25.35
C ILE A 193 -10.72 5.02 24.65
N VAL A 194 -11.16 4.49 23.51
CA VAL A 194 -12.32 5.00 22.76
C VAL A 194 -13.41 3.93 22.77
N ASN A 195 -14.60 4.29 23.27
CA ASN A 195 -15.72 3.36 23.43
C ASN A 195 -15.35 2.06 24.18
N GLY A 196 -14.47 2.19 25.19
CA GLY A 196 -13.95 1.06 25.96
C GLY A 196 -12.84 0.27 25.26
N ILE A 197 -12.49 0.61 24.02
CA ILE A 197 -11.43 -0.03 23.23
C ILE A 197 -10.12 0.70 23.50
N LYS A 198 -9.13 -0.01 24.03
CA LYS A 198 -7.80 0.55 24.21
C LYS A 198 -7.10 0.65 22.86
N ILE A 199 -6.65 1.85 22.49
CA ILE A 199 -5.83 2.07 21.31
C ILE A 199 -4.40 1.62 21.65
N PRO A 200 -3.78 0.73 20.87
CA PRO A 200 -2.37 0.36 21.06
C PRO A 200 -1.48 1.61 21.00
N ASN A 201 -0.48 1.70 21.89
CA ASN A 201 0.38 2.89 21.98
C ASN A 201 1.06 3.19 20.62
N ALA A 202 0.66 4.31 19.99
CA ALA A 202 1.32 4.83 18.80
C ALA A 202 2.66 5.46 19.20
N ILE A 203 3.74 5.01 18.57
CA ILE A 203 5.10 5.50 18.86
C ILE A 203 5.30 6.83 18.13
N LEU A 204 5.57 7.89 18.90
CA LEU A 204 6.08 9.22 18.50
C LEU A 204 5.16 10.12 17.63
N TYR A 205 4.85 11.32 18.15
CA TYR A 205 4.06 12.38 17.49
C TYR A 205 2.71 11.89 16.98
N SER A 206 1.84 11.48 17.90
CA SER A 206 0.63 10.73 17.58
C SER A 206 -0.52 11.64 17.15
N GLU A 207 -0.64 11.84 15.84
CA GLU A 207 -1.94 12.06 15.21
C GLU A 207 -2.59 10.68 15.04
N ILE A 208 -3.73 10.49 15.68
CA ILE A 208 -4.45 9.21 15.73
C ILE A 208 -5.80 9.41 15.07
N PHE A 209 -6.06 8.65 14.01
CA PHE A 209 -7.36 8.60 13.36
C PHE A 209 -8.34 7.85 14.26
N LEU A 210 -9.34 8.55 14.80
CA LEU A 210 -10.29 7.96 15.74
C LEU A 210 -11.43 7.21 15.07
N ASN A 211 -11.72 7.50 13.80
CA ASN A 211 -12.91 6.97 13.10
C ASN A 211 -13.04 5.45 13.23
N GLU A 212 -11.93 4.72 13.20
CA GLU A 212 -11.90 3.27 13.35
C GLU A 212 -12.50 2.80 14.70
N TYR A 213 -12.36 3.58 15.76
CA TYR A 213 -12.78 3.23 17.11
C TYR A 213 -14.14 3.83 17.51
N ILE A 214 -14.78 4.58 16.62
CA ILE A 214 -16.12 5.15 16.82
C ILE A 214 -17.15 4.06 16.51
N THR A 215 -17.87 3.61 17.53
CA THR A 215 -18.80 2.47 17.43
C THR A 215 -20.27 2.88 17.41
N ASN A 216 -20.56 4.14 17.72
CA ASN A 216 -21.90 4.71 17.76
C ASN A 216 -21.82 6.25 17.72
N GLU A 217 -22.97 6.93 17.67
CA GLU A 217 -23.07 8.40 17.58
C GLU A 217 -22.44 9.14 18.78
N LYS A 218 -22.41 8.51 19.96
CA LYS A 218 -21.87 9.07 21.19
C LYS A 218 -20.61 8.34 21.62
N SER A 219 -19.48 8.85 21.19
CA SER A 219 -18.21 8.22 21.51
C SER A 219 -17.67 8.67 22.86
N SER A 220 -17.37 7.70 23.74
CA SER A 220 -16.64 7.96 24.98
C SER A 220 -15.14 7.95 24.69
N LEU A 221 -14.42 8.97 25.12
CA LEU A 221 -12.97 9.05 25.04
C LEU A 221 -12.40 9.19 26.46
N GLU A 222 -11.48 8.30 26.80
CA GLU A 222 -10.79 8.25 28.08
C GLU A 222 -9.27 8.28 27.88
N PHE A 223 -8.60 9.07 28.72
CA PHE A 223 -7.15 9.15 28.85
C PHE A 223 -6.75 8.74 30.25
N ILE A 224 -5.79 7.82 30.35
CA ILE A 224 -5.16 7.43 31.63
C ILE A 224 -3.70 7.83 31.56
N ILE A 225 -3.34 8.95 32.18
CA ILE A 225 -2.00 9.53 32.15
C ILE A 225 -1.22 9.03 33.36
N LYS A 226 -0.03 8.48 33.13
CA LYS A 226 0.78 7.75 34.13
C LYS A 226 2.20 8.32 34.19
N PRO A 227 2.88 8.23 35.34
CA PRO A 227 4.31 8.50 35.41
C PRO A 227 5.07 7.68 34.37
N ASN A 228 6.02 8.32 33.66
CA ASN A 228 6.91 7.58 32.76
C ASN A 228 7.71 6.56 33.59
N THR A 229 7.73 5.30 33.16
CA THR A 229 8.44 4.21 33.85
C THR A 229 9.69 3.72 33.12
N GLN A 230 9.97 4.25 31.93
CA GLN A 230 11.05 3.79 31.05
C GLN A 230 12.29 4.69 31.04
N ASN A 231 12.22 5.91 31.58
CA ASN A 231 13.35 6.84 31.56
C ASN A 231 14.21 6.68 32.82
N GLU A 232 15.54 6.53 32.71
CA GLU A 232 16.44 6.35 33.88
C GLU A 232 16.41 7.53 34.87
N ASN A 233 16.01 8.72 34.40
CA ASN A 233 15.79 9.93 35.21
C ASN A 233 14.36 10.06 35.77
N SER A 234 13.42 9.22 35.33
CA SER A 234 12.09 9.17 35.94
C SER A 234 12.22 8.50 37.31
N SER A 235 11.84 9.22 38.35
CA SER A 235 11.77 8.64 39.69
C SER A 235 10.74 7.52 39.65
N GLN A 236 11.16 6.28 39.91
CA GLN A 236 10.33 5.07 39.86
C GLN A 236 8.91 5.33 40.39
N GLY A 237 7.93 5.51 39.49
CA GLY A 237 6.51 5.69 39.82
C GLY A 237 6.05 7.12 40.16
N ARG A 238 6.76 8.19 39.77
CA ARG A 238 6.33 9.59 39.99
C ARG A 238 6.53 10.46 38.74
N PHE A 239 5.61 11.39 38.51
CA PHE A 239 5.77 12.45 37.51
C PHE A 239 6.94 13.38 37.88
N ASN A 240 7.78 13.66 36.88
CA ASN A 240 8.83 14.70 36.97
C ASN A 240 8.20 16.10 36.98
N ASP A 241 8.94 17.11 37.43
CA ASP A 241 8.50 18.51 37.47
C ASP A 241 8.22 19.09 36.06
N ASP A 242 8.83 18.48 35.04
CA ASP A 242 8.63 18.83 33.63
C ASP A 242 7.50 18.03 32.95
N ALA A 243 6.82 17.14 33.68
CA ALA A 243 5.80 16.27 33.11
C ALA A 243 4.58 17.08 32.65
N HIS A 244 4.24 16.96 31.37
CA HIS A 244 3.09 17.65 30.80
C HIS A 244 2.36 16.79 29.78
N PHE A 245 1.06 17.02 29.68
CA PHE A 245 0.19 16.37 28.71
C PHE A 245 -0.73 17.37 28.04
N SER A 246 -0.87 17.26 26.73
CA SER A 246 -1.85 18.00 25.92
C SER A 246 -2.51 17.06 24.93
N ALA A 247 -3.79 17.30 24.65
CA ALA A 247 -4.54 16.54 23.65
C ALA A 247 -5.54 17.45 22.95
N VAL A 248 -5.68 17.31 21.63
CA VAL A 248 -6.68 18.01 20.83
C VAL A 248 -7.42 16.98 19.99
N LEU A 249 -8.74 16.93 20.12
CA LEU A 249 -9.64 16.20 19.23
C LEU A 249 -10.29 17.18 18.28
N TYR A 250 -10.09 16.99 16.98
CA TYR A 250 -10.64 17.86 15.96
C TYR A 250 -11.03 17.07 14.70
N ASP A 251 -11.88 17.67 13.88
CA ASP A 251 -12.14 17.21 12.52
C ASP A 251 -11.09 17.79 11.57
N PHE A 252 -10.40 16.93 10.83
CA PHE A 252 -9.28 17.33 9.97
C PHE A 252 -9.66 18.22 8.80
N ASP A 253 -10.84 18.01 8.21
CA ASP A 253 -11.24 18.73 6.99
C ASP A 253 -11.84 20.10 7.34
N THR A 254 -12.52 20.22 8.49
CA THR A 254 -13.19 21.47 8.94
C THR A 254 -12.42 22.25 10.00
N GLU A 255 -11.39 21.65 10.61
CA GLU A 255 -10.65 22.16 11.76
C GLU A 255 -11.52 22.42 13.02
N GLU A 256 -12.73 21.87 13.08
CA GLU A 256 -13.61 22.00 14.26
C GLU A 256 -13.01 21.24 15.45
N ILE A 257 -12.82 21.94 16.59
CA ILE A 257 -12.29 21.35 17.83
C ILE A 257 -13.44 20.84 18.69
N TYR A 258 -13.43 19.55 19.00
CA TYR A 258 -14.41 18.88 19.86
C TYR A 258 -13.93 18.77 21.31
N ALA A 259 -12.62 18.64 21.51
CA ALA A 259 -12.02 18.55 22.84
C ALA A 259 -10.61 19.10 22.86
N GLU A 260 -10.23 19.72 23.97
CA GLU A 260 -8.87 20.21 24.18
C GLU A 260 -8.45 20.08 25.66
N ILE A 261 -7.29 19.46 25.87
CA ILE A 261 -6.56 19.46 27.13
C ILE A 261 -5.28 20.26 26.89
N ASN A 262 -5.20 21.45 27.50
CA ASN A 262 -4.10 22.38 27.28
C ASN A 262 -3.04 22.28 28.37
N ASN A 263 -1.85 21.80 28.00
CA ASN A 263 -0.62 21.83 28.80
C ASN A 263 -0.83 21.49 30.28
N LEU A 264 -1.51 20.35 30.51
CA LEU A 264 -1.77 19.85 31.85
C LEU A 264 -0.45 19.50 32.52
N LYS A 265 -0.08 20.26 33.56
CA LYS A 265 1.08 19.96 34.40
C LYS A 265 0.76 18.80 35.32
N LEU A 266 1.65 17.81 35.35
CA LEU A 266 1.49 16.58 36.12
C LEU A 266 2.49 16.56 37.26
N SER A 267 2.06 16.08 38.43
CA SER A 267 2.94 15.96 39.60
C SER A 267 2.45 14.85 40.53
N GLY A 268 3.35 14.34 41.36
CA GLY A 268 3.04 13.26 42.31
C GLY A 268 3.05 11.88 41.65
N THR A 269 2.42 10.91 42.32
CA THR A 269 2.50 9.48 41.95
C THR A 269 1.19 8.90 41.41
N THR A 270 0.11 9.67 41.45
CA THR A 270 -1.23 9.19 41.12
C THR A 270 -1.53 9.41 39.64
N PRO A 271 -1.89 8.36 38.87
CA PRO A 271 -2.37 8.53 37.51
C PRO A 271 -3.54 9.51 37.42
N VAL A 272 -3.59 10.29 36.34
CA VAL A 272 -4.68 11.24 36.09
C VAL A 272 -5.58 10.68 35.00
N ASN A 273 -6.88 10.59 35.30
CA ASN A 273 -7.87 10.05 34.39
C ASN A 273 -8.77 11.18 33.87
N PHE A 274 -8.87 11.31 32.56
CA PHE A 274 -9.86 12.15 31.89
C PHE A 274 -10.82 11.25 31.14
N SER A 275 -12.12 11.47 31.30
CA SER A 275 -13.13 10.73 30.54
C SER A 275 -14.26 11.68 30.20
N ASN A 276 -14.67 11.68 28.93
CA ASN A 276 -15.80 12.47 28.46
C ASN A 276 -16.48 11.79 27.27
N THR A 277 -17.67 12.26 26.92
CA THR A 277 -18.44 11.77 25.77
C THR A 277 -18.62 12.87 24.74
N TYR A 278 -18.45 12.53 23.47
CA TYR A 278 -18.52 13.44 22.33
C TYR A 278 -19.49 12.91 21.28
N ASP A 279 -20.21 13.81 20.63
CA ASP A 279 -21.11 13.48 19.51
C ASP A 279 -20.28 13.37 18.21
N LEU A 280 -19.55 12.25 18.06
CA LEU A 280 -18.73 11.95 16.90
C LEU A 280 -19.51 11.06 15.94
N VAL A 281 -20.13 11.67 14.93
CA VAL A 281 -21.09 11.00 14.05
C VAL A 281 -20.41 10.60 12.75
N LEU A 282 -20.44 9.30 12.43
CA LEU A 282 -19.99 8.79 11.15
C LEU A 282 -21.20 8.48 10.26
N PRO A 283 -21.12 8.73 8.94
CA PRO A 283 -22.15 8.30 7.99
C PRO A 283 -22.18 6.77 7.80
N PHE A 284 -21.15 6.07 8.27
CA PHE A 284 -21.00 4.62 8.20
C PHE A 284 -20.36 4.09 9.49
N TYR A 285 -20.92 3.02 10.05
CA TYR A 285 -20.36 2.29 11.18
C TYR A 285 -20.07 0.84 10.76
N PRO A 286 -18.87 0.30 11.05
CA PRO A 286 -18.52 -1.08 10.69
C PRO A 286 -19.46 -2.11 11.30
N LYS A 287 -19.70 -3.21 10.56
CA LYS A 287 -20.61 -4.27 11.00
C LYS A 287 -20.12 -4.98 12.24
N ALA A 288 -18.81 -5.01 12.48
CA ALA A 288 -18.25 -5.60 13.69
C ALA A 288 -18.87 -5.02 14.97
N TRP A 289 -19.25 -3.73 14.96
CA TRP A 289 -19.87 -3.04 16.09
C TRP A 289 -21.37 -3.33 16.21
N THR A 290 -22.08 -3.34 15.08
CA THR A 290 -23.54 -3.42 15.04
C THR A 290 -24.04 -4.87 15.07
N ASP A 291 -23.29 -5.80 14.46
CA ASP A 291 -23.69 -7.17 14.17
C ASP A 291 -22.79 -8.26 14.74
N GLY A 292 -21.89 -7.91 15.67
CA GLY A 292 -21.16 -8.88 16.48
C GLY A 292 -22.05 -9.65 17.47
N VAL A 293 -21.69 -10.91 17.73
CA VAL A 293 -22.25 -11.73 18.82
C VAL A 293 -21.39 -11.56 20.08
N ASP A 294 -21.99 -11.51 21.27
CA ASP A 294 -21.25 -11.53 22.54
C ASP A 294 -20.52 -12.87 22.75
N LEU A 295 -19.19 -12.83 22.69
CA LEU A 295 -18.28 -13.98 22.73
C LEU A 295 -17.87 -14.40 24.15
N ARG A 296 -18.24 -13.64 25.20
CA ARG A 296 -17.79 -13.93 26.59
C ARG A 296 -18.23 -15.29 27.12
N LYS A 297 -19.27 -15.88 26.51
CA LYS A 297 -19.82 -17.18 26.90
C LYS A 297 -19.49 -18.28 25.88
N ASP A 298 -18.72 -17.99 24.84
CA ASP A 298 -18.34 -18.97 23.83
C ASP A 298 -17.21 -19.87 24.33
N LYS A 299 -17.57 -21.09 24.72
CA LYS A 299 -16.62 -22.11 25.22
C LYS A 299 -15.60 -22.57 24.17
N ASN A 300 -15.87 -22.32 22.89
CA ASN A 300 -15.01 -22.72 21.77
C ASN A 300 -14.19 -21.55 21.22
N LEU A 301 -14.23 -20.37 21.85
CA LEU A 301 -13.61 -19.15 21.34
C LEU A 301 -12.11 -19.33 21.03
N VAL A 302 -11.33 -19.90 21.96
CA VAL A 302 -9.90 -20.19 21.75
C VAL A 302 -9.68 -21.08 20.53
N SER A 303 -10.52 -22.10 20.34
CA SER A 303 -10.43 -22.99 19.17
C SER A 303 -10.73 -22.25 17.87
N LYS A 304 -11.72 -21.36 17.85
CA LYS A 304 -12.06 -20.52 16.69
C LYS A 304 -10.94 -19.54 16.35
N ILE A 305 -10.35 -18.89 17.36
CA ILE A 305 -9.20 -17.99 17.19
C ILE A 305 -8.05 -18.76 16.54
N ASN A 306 -7.67 -19.91 17.12
CA ASN A 306 -6.62 -20.76 16.58
C ASN A 306 -6.91 -21.21 15.15
N ALA A 307 -8.16 -21.55 14.84
CA ALA A 307 -8.58 -21.94 13.49
C ALA A 307 -8.43 -20.79 12.48
N LEU A 308 -8.84 -19.57 12.84
CA LEU A 308 -8.70 -18.38 11.99
C LEU A 308 -7.22 -18.08 11.69
N TYR A 309 -6.37 -17.97 12.71
CA TYR A 309 -4.95 -17.69 12.50
C TYR A 309 -4.24 -18.83 11.75
N THR A 310 -4.66 -20.08 11.96
CA THR A 310 -4.19 -21.22 11.16
C THR A 310 -4.59 -21.09 9.69
N LYS A 311 -5.83 -20.65 9.42
CA LYS A 311 -6.32 -20.42 8.06
C LYS A 311 -5.52 -19.32 7.36
N ILE A 312 -5.23 -18.21 8.06
CA ILE A 312 -4.36 -17.13 7.55
C ILE A 312 -2.95 -17.66 7.24
N GLY A 313 -2.28 -18.29 8.22
CA GLY A 313 -0.93 -18.81 8.03
C GLY A 313 -0.82 -19.82 6.88
N LYS A 314 -1.82 -20.71 6.72
CA LYS A 314 -1.88 -21.66 5.60
C LYS A 314 -2.11 -20.97 4.26
N ALA A 315 -3.01 -19.98 4.19
CA ALA A 315 -3.28 -19.24 2.96
C ALA A 315 -2.02 -18.53 2.45
N VAL A 316 -1.29 -17.87 3.36
CA VAL A 316 -0.02 -17.19 3.06
C VAL A 316 1.04 -18.18 2.57
N LEU A 317 1.30 -19.27 3.31
CA LEU A 317 2.34 -20.24 2.88
C LEU A 317 1.99 -20.98 1.59
N ALA A 318 0.71 -21.13 1.28
CA ALA A 318 0.25 -21.73 0.03
C ALA A 318 0.22 -20.73 -1.14
N ASN A 319 0.54 -19.44 -0.90
CA ASN A 319 0.32 -18.35 -1.84
C ASN A 319 -1.10 -18.37 -2.44
N ASN A 320 -2.11 -18.67 -1.61
CA ASN A 320 -3.50 -18.78 -2.04
C ASN A 320 -4.16 -17.41 -2.01
N GLU A 321 -4.00 -16.66 -3.10
CA GLU A 321 -4.48 -15.28 -3.25
C GLU A 321 -5.99 -15.15 -2.99
N GLN A 322 -6.81 -16.09 -3.48
CA GLN A 322 -8.26 -16.07 -3.24
C GLN A 322 -8.59 -16.24 -1.76
N ALA A 323 -7.92 -17.17 -1.07
CA ALA A 323 -8.15 -17.37 0.36
C ALA A 323 -7.70 -16.15 1.19
N ILE A 324 -6.63 -15.47 0.79
CA ILE A 324 -6.18 -14.22 1.41
C ILE A 324 -7.22 -13.12 1.17
N ASN A 325 -7.67 -12.93 -0.07
CA ASN A 325 -8.75 -12.00 -0.40
C ASN A 325 -9.99 -12.26 0.47
N ASP A 326 -10.46 -13.50 0.56
CA ASP A 326 -11.66 -13.83 1.34
C ASP A 326 -11.51 -13.60 2.85
N LEU A 327 -10.28 -13.70 3.38
CA LEU A 327 -9.98 -13.48 4.79
C LEU A 327 -9.95 -11.99 5.17
N PHE A 328 -9.48 -11.12 4.27
CA PHE A 328 -9.20 -9.71 4.57
C PHE A 328 -10.11 -8.72 3.84
N TYR A 329 -10.87 -9.14 2.82
CA TYR A 329 -11.68 -8.23 2.01
C TYR A 329 -12.64 -7.35 2.84
N GLU A 330 -13.39 -7.94 3.78
CA GLU A 330 -14.33 -7.16 4.59
C GLU A 330 -13.61 -6.24 5.59
N SER A 331 -12.47 -6.67 6.12
CA SER A 331 -11.61 -5.87 7.01
C SER A 331 -11.11 -4.62 6.29
N ASP A 332 -10.58 -4.78 5.07
CA ASP A 332 -10.02 -3.69 4.28
C ASP A 332 -11.11 -2.78 3.72
N LEU A 333 -12.24 -3.35 3.28
CA LEU A 333 -13.40 -2.59 2.84
C LEU A 333 -13.90 -1.67 3.94
N GLU A 334 -14.09 -2.19 5.16
CA GLU A 334 -14.57 -1.37 6.27
C GLU A 334 -13.53 -0.33 6.69
N SER A 335 -12.24 -0.69 6.72
CA SER A 335 -11.16 0.25 7.08
C SER A 335 -11.09 1.43 6.10
N GLN A 336 -11.06 1.18 4.80
CA GLN A 336 -11.08 2.25 3.78
C GLN A 336 -12.40 3.04 3.80
N GLN A 337 -13.53 2.36 4.02
CA GLN A 337 -14.84 3.03 4.08
C GLN A 337 -14.93 4.02 5.24
N ILE A 338 -14.36 3.69 6.40
CA ILE A 338 -14.31 4.57 7.59
C ILE A 338 -13.34 5.74 7.38
N ALA A 339 -12.24 5.50 6.67
CA ALA A 339 -11.26 6.53 6.32
C ALA A 339 -11.72 7.45 5.18
N PHE A 340 -12.82 7.09 4.50
CA PHE A 340 -13.26 7.71 3.25
C PHE A 340 -12.19 7.68 2.16
N ASP A 341 -11.40 6.61 2.17
CA ASP A 341 -10.30 6.44 1.24
C ASP A 341 -10.83 5.85 -0.07
N THR A 342 -10.88 6.70 -1.10
CA THR A 342 -11.25 6.30 -2.46
C THR A 342 -10.03 6.19 -3.37
N ASP A 343 -8.82 6.17 -2.83
CA ASP A 343 -7.60 6.04 -3.60
C ASP A 343 -7.37 4.57 -3.99
N PHE A 344 -7.18 4.33 -5.29
CA PHE A 344 -6.86 2.99 -5.77
C PHE A 344 -5.46 2.54 -5.33
N GLU A 345 -4.54 3.49 -5.10
CA GLU A 345 -3.18 3.19 -4.66
C GLU A 345 -3.19 2.51 -3.30
N THR A 346 -3.94 3.03 -2.33
CA THR A 346 -4.04 2.40 -1.00
C THR A 346 -4.53 0.96 -1.08
N ALA A 347 -5.58 0.70 -1.87
CA ALA A 347 -6.11 -0.66 -2.04
C ALA A 347 -5.06 -1.61 -2.63
N ARG A 348 -4.20 -1.12 -3.53
CA ARG A 348 -3.15 -1.90 -4.16
C ARG A 348 -1.93 -2.09 -3.26
N GLU A 349 -1.56 -1.08 -2.48
CA GLU A 349 -0.50 -1.19 -1.47
C GLU A 349 -0.86 -2.22 -0.39
N ASN A 350 -2.11 -2.19 0.11
CA ASN A 350 -2.61 -3.19 1.05
C ASN A 350 -2.56 -4.59 0.46
N TRP A 351 -3.00 -4.76 -0.79
CA TRP A 351 -2.93 -6.05 -1.47
C TRP A 351 -1.49 -6.53 -1.67
N GLU A 352 -0.60 -5.64 -2.12
CA GLU A 352 0.83 -5.93 -2.30
C GLU A 352 1.49 -6.31 -0.98
N GLU A 353 1.07 -5.72 0.14
CA GLU A 353 1.53 -6.14 1.47
C GLU A 353 1.21 -7.63 1.71
N TYR A 354 -0.01 -8.08 1.45
CA TYR A 354 -0.36 -9.50 1.61
C TYR A 354 0.41 -10.43 0.66
N VAL A 355 0.61 -10.02 -0.59
CA VAL A 355 1.44 -10.78 -1.55
C VAL A 355 2.88 -10.89 -1.03
N SER A 356 3.41 -9.79 -0.46
CA SER A 356 4.75 -9.77 0.13
C SER A 356 4.89 -10.78 1.28
N TRP A 357 3.83 -11.02 2.05
CA TRP A 357 3.86 -12.02 3.12
C TRP A 357 4.08 -13.42 2.56
N SER A 358 3.38 -13.77 1.48
CA SER A 358 3.48 -15.08 0.82
C SER A 358 4.86 -15.27 0.19
N TYR A 359 5.40 -14.24 -0.46
CA TYR A 359 6.72 -14.28 -1.08
C TYR A 359 7.86 -14.45 -0.05
N ASN A 360 7.75 -13.77 1.10
CA ASN A 360 8.84 -13.70 2.06
C ASN A 360 8.81 -14.80 3.13
N SER A 361 7.72 -15.57 3.26
CA SER A 361 7.54 -16.52 4.36
C SER A 361 7.68 -17.97 3.93
N TYR A 362 8.44 -18.77 4.69
CA TYR A 362 8.56 -20.23 4.47
C TYR A 362 7.92 -21.06 5.60
N LYS A 363 7.57 -20.43 6.72
CA LYS A 363 6.83 -21.07 7.82
C LYS A 363 5.98 -20.05 8.57
N TYR A 364 5.03 -20.54 9.35
CA TYR A 364 4.33 -19.74 10.35
C TYR A 364 4.32 -20.45 11.70
N THR A 365 4.12 -19.67 12.77
CA THR A 365 3.85 -20.19 14.12
C THR A 365 2.68 -19.46 14.74
N ILE A 366 1.95 -20.15 15.61
CA ILE A 366 0.79 -19.61 16.32
C ILE A 366 1.04 -19.71 17.82
N ALA A 367 0.68 -18.67 18.56
CA ALA A 367 0.73 -18.66 20.02
C ALA A 367 -0.23 -19.70 20.59
N LYS A 368 0.18 -20.38 21.66
CA LYS A 368 -0.64 -21.41 22.31
C LYS A 368 -1.25 -20.90 23.60
N ASP A 369 -0.53 -20.02 24.28
CA ASP A 369 -0.96 -19.41 25.52
C ASP A 369 -1.40 -17.98 25.23
N ILE A 370 -2.66 -17.69 25.52
CA ILE A 370 -3.30 -16.45 25.11
C ILE A 370 -4.20 -15.91 26.20
N GLU A 371 -4.09 -14.60 26.43
CA GLU A 371 -5.09 -13.82 27.13
C GLU A 371 -6.05 -13.21 26.11
N ILE A 372 -7.35 -13.25 26.42
CA ILE A 372 -8.39 -12.66 25.57
C ILE A 372 -8.98 -11.45 26.28
N GLN A 373 -8.86 -10.29 25.65
CA GLN A 373 -9.54 -9.10 26.09
C GLN A 373 -10.83 -8.89 25.29
N PHE A 374 -11.92 -8.64 26.01
CA PHE A 374 -13.25 -8.41 25.43
C PHE A 374 -13.56 -6.92 25.39
N TYR A 375 -14.08 -6.46 24.25
CA TYR A 375 -14.52 -5.09 24.05
C TYR A 375 -15.98 -5.03 23.59
N ASP A 376 -16.58 -3.83 23.67
CA ASP A 376 -17.97 -3.56 23.26
C ASP A 376 -18.98 -4.60 23.75
N GLY A 377 -19.02 -4.81 25.08
CA GLY A 377 -19.93 -5.78 25.69
C GLY A 377 -19.67 -7.24 25.29
N GLY A 378 -18.46 -7.56 24.81
CA GLY A 378 -18.05 -8.91 24.43
C GLY A 378 -18.18 -9.23 22.95
N LYS A 379 -18.64 -8.29 22.12
CA LYS A 379 -18.77 -8.51 20.67
C LYS A 379 -17.45 -8.63 19.94
N LEU A 380 -16.40 -8.07 20.54
CA LEU A 380 -15.07 -8.07 19.99
C LEU A 380 -14.08 -8.70 20.93
N VAL A 381 -13.05 -9.26 20.32
CA VAL A 381 -11.92 -9.80 21.05
C VAL A 381 -10.62 -9.32 20.44
N TYR A 382 -9.67 -8.99 21.30
CA TYR A 382 -8.26 -8.88 20.95
C TYR A 382 -7.50 -9.93 21.74
N VAL A 383 -6.46 -10.50 21.14
CA VAL A 383 -5.71 -11.60 21.71
C VAL A 383 -4.31 -11.12 22.05
N TYR A 384 -3.93 -11.28 23.31
CA TYR A 384 -2.58 -11.02 23.80
C TYR A 384 -1.88 -12.37 23.99
N PRO A 385 -0.93 -12.72 23.10
CA PRO A 385 -0.14 -13.94 23.25
C PRO A 385 0.81 -13.81 24.44
N GLU A 386 0.90 -14.85 25.26
CA GLU A 386 1.79 -14.91 26.42
C GLU A 386 3.07 -15.69 26.11
N ASP A 387 2.99 -16.71 25.25
CA ASP A 387 4.14 -17.56 24.89
C ASP A 387 4.92 -17.07 23.66
N LYS A 388 4.46 -15.98 23.02
CA LYS A 388 5.03 -15.40 21.79
C LYS A 388 4.83 -13.90 21.72
N GLU A 389 5.57 -13.25 20.82
CA GLU A 389 5.45 -11.81 20.56
C GLU A 389 4.19 -11.42 19.76
N ALA A 390 3.56 -12.38 19.08
CA ALA A 390 2.32 -12.20 18.33
C ALA A 390 1.57 -13.52 18.17
N MET A 391 0.25 -13.42 17.96
CA MET A 391 -0.66 -14.55 17.82
C MET A 391 -0.31 -15.38 16.59
N LEU A 392 0.04 -14.73 15.47
CA LEU A 392 0.62 -15.37 14.30
C LEU A 392 1.95 -14.68 13.96
N ILE A 393 2.99 -15.50 13.78
CA ILE A 393 4.29 -15.03 13.30
C ILE A 393 4.60 -15.76 12.00
N LEU A 394 4.69 -15.01 10.91
CA LEU A 394 5.17 -15.46 9.61
C LEU A 394 6.69 -15.28 9.57
N THR A 395 7.44 -16.31 9.18
CA THR A 395 8.92 -16.30 9.22
C THR A 395 9.54 -16.60 7.85
N GLY A 396 10.51 -15.76 7.48
CA GLY A 396 11.38 -15.86 6.32
C GLY A 396 12.87 -15.84 6.67
N LYS A 397 13.76 -15.88 5.66
CA LYS A 397 15.22 -15.96 5.86
C LYS A 397 15.80 -14.71 6.56
N LYS A 398 15.19 -13.55 6.33
CA LYS A 398 15.49 -12.25 6.96
C LYS A 398 14.20 -11.44 7.17
N TYR A 399 13.10 -12.15 7.38
CA TYR A 399 11.76 -11.58 7.42
C TYR A 399 11.00 -12.17 8.60
N SER A 400 10.28 -11.33 9.31
CA SER A 400 9.35 -11.73 10.36
C SER A 400 8.20 -10.74 10.38
N LYS A 401 6.97 -11.23 10.15
CA LYS A 401 5.76 -10.43 10.29
C LYS A 401 4.95 -10.97 11.47
N LYS A 402 4.71 -10.08 12.42
CA LYS A 402 3.98 -10.31 13.66
C LYS A 402 2.56 -9.79 13.47
N LEU A 403 1.58 -10.67 13.66
CA LEU A 403 0.17 -10.39 13.41
C LEU A 403 -0.67 -10.67 14.65
N ASN A 404 -1.38 -9.65 15.10
CA ASN A 404 -2.43 -9.68 16.11
C ASN A 404 -3.58 -8.86 15.51
N TYR A 405 -4.82 -9.29 15.69
CA TYR A 405 -5.97 -8.64 15.10
C TYR A 405 -7.09 -8.50 16.11
N PHE A 406 -7.88 -7.43 15.98
CA PHE A 406 -9.24 -7.39 16.48
C PHE A 406 -10.12 -8.34 15.67
N LEU A 407 -10.90 -9.16 16.37
CA LEU A 407 -11.78 -10.17 15.79
C LEU A 407 -13.21 -9.99 16.27
N TYR A 408 -14.16 -10.40 15.43
CA TYR A 408 -15.56 -10.57 15.82
C TYR A 408 -16.18 -11.79 15.15
N GLN A 409 -17.35 -12.20 15.65
CA GLN A 409 -18.21 -13.17 14.99
C GLN A 409 -19.51 -12.46 14.54
N PRO A 410 -19.78 -12.40 13.22
CA PRO A 410 -21.06 -11.93 12.71
C PRO A 410 -22.24 -12.76 13.25
N LYS A 411 -23.39 -12.12 13.46
CA LYS A 411 -24.65 -12.82 13.74
C LYS A 411 -24.97 -13.82 12.61
N GLY A 412 -25.42 -15.01 13.01
CA GLY A 412 -25.81 -16.07 12.07
C GLY A 412 -24.64 -16.87 11.48
N THR A 413 -23.39 -16.55 11.83
CA THR A 413 -22.22 -17.35 11.44
C THR A 413 -21.57 -18.00 12.66
N SER A 414 -20.75 -19.03 12.41
CA SER A 414 -19.88 -19.66 13.42
C SER A 414 -18.40 -19.29 13.27
N GLU A 415 -18.05 -18.51 12.25
CA GLU A 415 -16.68 -18.16 11.89
C GLU A 415 -16.32 -16.77 12.41
N LEU A 416 -15.11 -16.65 12.98
CA LEU A 416 -14.51 -15.36 13.31
C LEU A 416 -13.99 -14.68 12.04
N LYS A 417 -14.05 -13.36 12.03
CA LYS A 417 -13.50 -12.50 10.99
C LYS A 417 -12.49 -11.51 11.56
N VAL A 418 -11.52 -11.12 10.74
CA VAL A 418 -10.59 -10.02 11.02
C VAL A 418 -11.31 -8.70 10.84
N ILE A 419 -11.01 -7.73 11.70
CA ILE A 419 -11.49 -6.35 11.60
C ILE A 419 -10.36 -5.41 11.21
N ARG A 420 -9.22 -5.54 11.91
CA ARG A 420 -8.00 -4.73 11.76
C ARG A 420 -6.91 -5.24 12.68
N GLN A 421 -5.69 -4.76 12.46
CA GLN A 421 -4.50 -5.11 13.25
C GLN A 421 -4.46 -4.38 14.60
#